data_AF-A0A3D8T6S3-F1
#
_entry.id   AF-A0A3D8T6S3-F1
#
_cell.length_a   1.000
_cell.length_b   1.000
_cell.length_c   1.000
_cell.angle_alpha   90.00
_cell.angle_beta   90.00
_cell.angle_gamma   90.00
#
_symmetry.space_group_name_H-M   'P 1'
#
loop_
_entity.id
_entity.type
_entity.pdbx_description
1 polymer ?
#
loop_
_entity_poly.entity_id
_entity_poly.type
_entity_poly.pdbx_seq_one_letter_code
_entity_poly.pdbx_strand_id
1 'polypeptide(L)'
;MRMRLMGSLALFFKQTTWNLERSDIQEAHLMQNYIANLSCFFDFVDPNCHFGRAIPERAKQSRLLSSAIYALSARHLSRTTKDFDPFTADRYYQACLRQLIPTTTNKNAIGDDTVLAATVILRFLEEMDIPLSGSDLKGHLYGTQAILHSQSQQQDQHTTHKPSALWQAASRAAFHQEVYNAISCHQPARGCAVAFASTGEHPADLDAAWTCRAVTHFGDVLGFVFGVQRGDIKRFAELVEENRAWQVERPASLDPYFARARQLDGEFNAFPDLRFLMIWHVMAPLYIILSHILLLLGDPHLPRMGIENQQKLRETDVSSTSLSPDALPPLWLRAAAKTTNSGIQSDIQTQDMVRSHVRTLCGISISNPHAPPASIVACMAISLCKYFLASFITTI
;
A
#
# COMPACT_ATOMS: atom_id res chain seq x y z
N MET A 1 12.99 46.53 -7.73
CA MET A 1 13.39 45.23 -7.14
C MET A 1 13.18 44.05 -8.09
N ARG A 2 12.04 43.94 -8.81
CA ARG A 2 11.74 42.86 -9.79
C ARG A 2 12.66 42.78 -11.03
N MET A 3 13.05 43.90 -11.66
CA MET A 3 13.99 43.88 -12.79
C MET A 3 15.44 43.52 -12.39
N ARG A 4 15.83 43.76 -11.13
CA ARG A 4 17.17 43.41 -10.63
C ARG A 4 17.33 41.92 -10.32
N LEU A 5 16.25 41.21 -9.97
CA LEU A 5 16.30 39.76 -9.74
C LEU A 5 16.52 38.98 -11.05
N MET A 6 15.89 39.42 -12.16
CA MET A 6 16.02 38.73 -13.45
C MET A 6 17.42 38.86 -14.07
N GLY A 7 18.13 39.97 -13.84
CA GLY A 7 19.50 40.15 -14.33
C GLY A 7 20.50 39.17 -13.70
N SER A 8 20.39 38.90 -12.40
CA SER A 8 21.26 37.94 -11.69
C SER A 8 20.86 36.48 -11.88
N LEU A 9 19.60 36.21 -12.22
CA LEU A 9 19.08 34.85 -12.43
C LEU A 9 19.08 34.41 -13.90
N ALA A 10 19.46 35.27 -14.84
CA ALA A 10 19.48 34.97 -16.27
C ALA A 10 20.34 33.73 -16.61
N LEU A 11 21.37 33.44 -15.81
CA LEU A 11 22.21 32.24 -15.95
C LEU A 11 21.47 30.93 -15.66
N PHE A 12 20.34 30.97 -14.93
CA PHE A 12 19.54 29.79 -14.56
C PHE A 12 18.38 29.52 -15.53
N PHE A 13 18.11 30.40 -16.50
CA PHE A 13 16.91 30.33 -17.32
C PHE A 13 17.23 30.30 -18.82
N LYS A 14 17.09 29.13 -19.45
CA LYS A 14 17.21 28.97 -20.92
C LYS A 14 15.89 29.18 -21.66
N GLN A 15 14.78 28.70 -21.07
CA GLN A 15 13.37 28.91 -21.45
C GLN A 15 12.53 28.34 -20.28
N THR A 16 11.74 29.16 -19.61
CA THR A 16 10.98 28.74 -18.43
C THR A 16 9.61 28.19 -18.84
N THR A 17 9.37 26.89 -18.62
CA THR A 17 8.05 26.27 -18.81
C THR A 17 7.11 26.50 -17.63
N TRP A 18 7.65 26.87 -16.47
CA TRP A 18 6.88 27.35 -15.34
C TRP A 18 6.46 28.80 -15.57
N ASN A 19 5.19 29.12 -15.28
CA ASN A 19 4.73 30.51 -15.27
C ASN A 19 5.26 31.23 -14.03
N LEU A 20 6.52 31.66 -14.08
CA LEU A 20 7.21 32.35 -12.98
C LEU A 20 6.63 33.72 -12.66
N GLU A 21 5.78 34.28 -13.53
CA GLU A 21 5.06 35.53 -13.27
C GLU A 21 3.90 35.32 -12.27
N ARG A 22 3.45 34.07 -12.10
CA ARG A 22 2.37 33.63 -11.20
C ARG A 22 2.86 32.68 -10.11
N SER A 23 4.14 32.73 -9.74
CA SER A 23 4.69 31.90 -8.67
C SER A 23 4.00 32.15 -7.34
N ASP A 24 3.23 31.18 -6.88
CA ASP A 24 2.64 31.13 -5.54
C ASP A 24 3.59 30.36 -4.60
N ILE A 25 3.95 30.98 -3.48
CA ILE A 25 4.82 30.38 -2.47
C ILE A 25 4.18 29.14 -1.82
N GLN A 26 2.85 29.12 -1.70
CA GLN A 26 2.11 27.98 -1.18
C GLN A 26 2.19 26.80 -2.14
N GLU A 27 1.98 27.02 -3.44
CA GLU A 27 2.10 25.96 -4.45
C GLU A 27 3.52 25.40 -4.56
N ALA A 28 4.53 26.27 -4.46
CA ALA A 28 5.93 25.85 -4.42
C ALA A 28 6.22 24.96 -3.20
N HIS A 29 5.74 25.35 -2.02
CA HIS A 29 5.89 24.57 -0.79
C HIS A 29 5.15 23.22 -0.88
N LEU A 30 3.95 23.20 -1.47
CA LEU A 30 3.17 21.97 -1.69
C LEU A 30 3.87 21.03 -2.68
N MET A 31 4.40 21.54 -3.79
CA MET A 31 5.17 20.72 -4.73
C MET A 31 6.42 20.13 -4.05
N GLN A 32 7.14 20.94 -3.27
CA GLN A 32 8.32 20.46 -2.54
C GLN A 32 7.97 19.36 -1.54
N ASN A 33 6.90 19.53 -0.75
CA ASN A 33 6.44 18.51 0.19
C ASN A 33 6.00 17.23 -0.54
N TYR A 34 5.30 17.33 -1.68
CA TYR A 34 4.92 16.17 -2.48
C TYR A 34 6.13 15.36 -2.94
N ILE A 35 7.11 16.02 -3.56
CA ILE A 35 8.31 15.35 -4.08
C ILE A 35 9.09 14.71 -2.93
N ALA A 36 9.31 15.44 -1.83
CA ALA A 36 10.16 14.99 -0.73
C ALA A 36 9.52 13.90 0.14
N ASN A 37 8.20 13.97 0.38
CA ASN A 37 7.55 13.17 1.41
C ASN A 37 6.48 12.21 0.89
N LEU A 38 5.88 12.47 -0.27
CA LEU A 38 4.68 11.74 -0.71
C LEU A 38 4.91 10.86 -1.94
N SER A 39 5.79 11.27 -2.86
CA SER A 39 6.07 10.50 -4.09
C SER A 39 6.55 9.07 -3.80
N CYS A 40 7.30 8.86 -2.71
CA CYS A 40 7.83 7.57 -2.31
C CYS A 40 6.76 6.49 -2.03
N PHE A 41 5.53 6.87 -1.69
CA PHE A 41 4.41 5.94 -1.47
C PHE A 41 3.88 5.34 -2.77
N PHE A 42 4.22 5.93 -3.92
CA PHE A 42 3.86 5.41 -5.24
C PHE A 42 5.05 4.73 -5.93
N ASP A 43 6.26 5.24 -5.70
CA ASP A 43 7.46 4.87 -6.47
C ASP A 43 8.30 3.74 -5.87
N PHE A 44 7.89 3.12 -4.76
CA PHE A 44 8.75 2.16 -4.05
C PHE A 44 9.03 0.85 -4.82
N VAL A 45 8.37 0.63 -5.95
CA VAL A 45 8.66 -0.44 -6.93
C VAL A 45 8.93 0.12 -8.33
N ASP A 46 9.31 1.40 -8.42
CA ASP A 46 9.52 2.10 -9.68
C ASP A 46 10.90 2.77 -9.71
N PRO A 47 11.93 2.11 -10.29
CA PRO A 47 13.30 2.65 -10.38
C PRO A 47 13.39 4.03 -11.04
N ASN A 48 12.45 4.34 -11.93
CA ASN A 48 12.40 5.61 -12.65
C ASN A 48 11.70 6.73 -11.86
N CYS A 49 11.11 6.40 -10.70
CA CYS A 49 10.36 7.30 -9.82
C CYS A 49 9.40 8.22 -10.59
N HIS A 50 8.47 7.63 -11.36
CA HIS A 50 7.57 8.40 -12.22
C HIS A 50 6.71 9.38 -11.41
N PHE A 51 6.28 9.03 -10.19
CA PHE A 51 5.53 9.95 -9.34
C PHE A 51 6.40 11.06 -8.73
N GLY A 52 7.68 10.81 -8.49
CA GLY A 52 8.63 11.80 -7.97
C GLY A 52 9.27 12.68 -9.05
N ARG A 53 9.25 12.24 -10.32
CA ARG A 53 9.96 12.90 -11.43
C ARG A 53 9.06 13.28 -12.59
N ALA A 54 8.42 12.29 -13.22
CA ALA A 54 7.64 12.51 -14.44
C ALA A 54 6.33 13.25 -14.18
N ILE A 55 5.62 12.93 -13.09
CA ILE A 55 4.36 13.58 -12.72
C ILE A 55 4.56 15.07 -12.35
N PRO A 56 5.52 15.45 -11.48
CA PRO A 56 5.83 16.86 -11.21
C PRO A 56 6.19 17.65 -12.46
N GLU A 57 6.91 17.03 -13.41
CA GLU A 57 7.23 17.66 -14.69
C GLU A 57 5.98 17.93 -15.53
N ARG A 58 5.08 16.94 -15.63
CA ARG A 58 3.80 17.08 -16.35
C ARG A 58 2.85 18.07 -15.66
N ALA A 59 2.89 18.16 -14.34
CA ALA A 59 2.05 19.07 -13.55
C ALA A 59 2.28 20.55 -13.88
N LYS A 60 3.43 20.90 -14.48
CA LYS A 60 3.70 22.26 -15.01
C LYS A 60 2.65 22.74 -16.01
N GLN A 61 2.12 21.81 -16.79
CA GLN A 61 1.21 22.09 -17.90
C GLN A 61 -0.17 21.47 -17.69
N SER A 62 -0.32 20.57 -16.71
CA SER A 62 -1.59 19.92 -16.37
C SER A 62 -2.15 20.46 -15.06
N ARG A 63 -3.20 21.27 -15.15
CA ARG A 63 -3.94 21.75 -13.97
C ARG A 63 -4.60 20.61 -13.20
N LEU A 64 -4.87 19.47 -13.83
CA LEU A 64 -5.43 18.29 -13.20
C LEU A 64 -4.40 17.68 -12.24
N LEU A 65 -3.17 17.42 -12.72
CA LEU A 65 -2.10 16.87 -11.90
C LEU A 65 -1.65 17.84 -10.82
N SER A 66 -1.48 19.13 -11.15
CA SER A 66 -1.06 20.12 -10.15
C SER A 66 -2.07 20.20 -9.01
N SER A 67 -3.38 20.23 -9.32
CA SER A 67 -4.44 20.24 -8.31
C SER A 67 -4.45 18.96 -7.46
N ALA A 68 -4.27 17.78 -8.07
CA ALA A 68 -4.19 16.53 -7.31
C ALA A 68 -2.98 16.49 -6.36
N ILE A 69 -1.79 16.89 -6.84
CA ILE A 69 -0.56 17.00 -6.06
C ILE A 69 -0.74 17.96 -4.89
N TYR A 70 -1.27 19.15 -5.15
CA TYR A 70 -1.47 20.18 -4.14
C TYR A 70 -2.53 19.78 -3.11
N ALA A 71 -3.61 19.12 -3.52
CA ALA A 71 -4.62 18.60 -2.61
C ALA A 71 -4.03 17.57 -1.64
N LEU A 72 -3.30 16.57 -2.17
CA LEU A 72 -2.68 15.52 -1.34
C LEU A 72 -1.62 16.13 -0.41
N SER A 73 -0.77 17.00 -0.92
CA SER A 73 0.27 17.67 -0.13
C SER A 73 -0.32 18.55 0.96
N ALA A 74 -1.39 19.30 0.67
CA ALA A 74 -2.05 20.15 1.65
C ALA A 74 -2.67 19.31 2.78
N ARG A 75 -3.27 18.16 2.43
CA ARG A 75 -3.80 17.21 3.40
C ARG A 75 -2.70 16.60 4.28
N HIS A 76 -1.54 16.31 3.70
CA HIS A 76 -0.39 15.84 4.48
C HIS A 76 0.11 16.89 5.46
N LEU A 77 0.31 18.12 5.01
CA LEU A 77 0.81 19.20 5.86
C LEU A 77 -0.19 19.54 6.97
N SER A 78 -1.49 19.59 6.70
CA SER A 78 -2.50 19.86 7.74
C SER A 78 -2.56 18.79 8.83
N ARG A 79 -2.09 17.58 8.56
CA ARG A 79 -2.02 16.47 9.53
C ARG A 79 -0.69 16.35 10.26
N THR A 80 0.39 16.87 9.67
CA THR A 80 1.76 16.71 10.18
C THR A 80 2.33 17.99 10.77
N THR A 81 1.67 19.12 10.52
CA THR A 81 2.07 20.44 11.01
C THR A 81 0.89 21.14 11.68
N LYS A 82 1.15 21.96 12.70
CA LYS A 82 0.09 22.62 13.48
C LYS A 82 -0.54 23.81 12.77
N ASP A 83 0.21 24.50 11.91
CA ASP A 83 -0.14 25.82 11.38
C ASP A 83 -0.53 25.81 9.90
N PHE A 84 -0.89 24.65 9.34
CA PHE A 84 -1.31 24.54 7.95
C PHE A 84 -2.83 24.48 7.82
N ASP A 85 -3.39 25.34 6.96
CA ASP A 85 -4.84 25.45 6.75
C ASP A 85 -5.44 24.16 6.14
N PRO A 86 -6.33 23.44 6.87
CA PRO A 86 -6.93 22.21 6.37
C PRO A 86 -7.82 22.43 5.15
N PHE A 87 -8.44 23.61 4.99
CA PHE A 87 -9.33 23.90 3.85
C PHE A 87 -8.58 24.04 2.52
N THR A 88 -7.27 24.24 2.56
CA THR A 88 -6.43 24.27 1.35
C THR A 88 -6.53 22.97 0.57
N ALA A 89 -6.57 21.82 1.25
CA ALA A 89 -6.73 20.52 0.59
C ALA A 89 -8.04 20.45 -0.19
N ASP A 90 -9.15 20.88 0.43
CA ASP A 90 -10.48 20.87 -0.18
C ASP A 90 -10.56 21.79 -1.40
N ARG A 91 -9.93 22.96 -1.36
CA ARG A 91 -9.88 23.90 -2.50
C ARG A 91 -9.25 23.25 -3.74
N TYR A 92 -8.08 22.62 -3.57
CA TYR A 92 -7.40 21.94 -4.67
C TYR A 92 -8.10 20.65 -5.09
N TYR A 93 -8.67 19.91 -4.13
CA TYR A 93 -9.49 18.73 -4.42
C TYR A 93 -10.67 19.08 -5.33
N GLN A 94 -11.43 20.12 -4.99
CA GLN A 94 -12.53 20.61 -5.81
C GLN A 94 -12.05 21.14 -7.18
N ALA A 95 -10.88 21.78 -7.26
CA ALA A 95 -10.29 22.20 -8.53
C ALA A 95 -9.90 21.02 -9.43
N CYS A 96 -9.45 19.92 -8.83
CA CYS A 96 -9.16 18.66 -9.50
C CYS A 96 -10.45 18.03 -10.05
N LEU A 97 -11.50 17.91 -9.22
CA LEU A 97 -12.78 17.32 -9.62
C LEU A 97 -13.46 18.07 -10.77
N ARG A 98 -13.40 19.41 -10.79
CA ARG A 98 -13.92 20.24 -11.89
C ARG A 98 -13.31 19.91 -13.25
N GLN A 99 -12.10 19.34 -13.27
CA GLN A 99 -11.42 18.91 -14.50
C GLN A 99 -11.59 17.41 -14.74
N LEU A 100 -11.57 16.60 -13.68
CA LEU A 100 -11.65 15.15 -13.78
C LEU A 100 -13.02 14.67 -14.27
N ILE A 101 -14.12 15.20 -13.69
CA ILE A 101 -15.48 14.74 -13.98
C ILE A 101 -15.87 14.90 -15.47
N PRO A 102 -15.60 16.04 -16.14
CA PRO A 102 -15.87 16.15 -17.58
C PRO A 102 -14.97 15.27 -18.43
N THR A 103 -13.77 14.92 -17.95
CA THR A 103 -12.80 14.12 -18.70
C THR A 103 -13.21 12.64 -18.73
N THR A 104 -13.83 12.14 -17.67
CA THR A 104 -14.29 10.73 -17.59
C THR A 104 -15.50 10.43 -18.47
N THR A 105 -16.22 11.44 -18.99
CA THR A 105 -17.30 11.24 -19.96
C THR A 105 -16.81 11.20 -21.41
N ASN A 106 -15.57 11.60 -21.66
CA ASN A 106 -14.94 11.59 -22.98
C ASN A 106 -14.03 10.36 -23.15
N LYS A 107 -14.47 9.38 -23.95
CA LYS A 107 -13.74 8.12 -24.20
C LYS A 107 -12.32 8.32 -24.74
N ASN A 108 -12.06 9.40 -25.48
CA ASN A 108 -10.73 9.69 -26.02
C ASN A 108 -9.78 10.23 -24.94
N ALA A 109 -10.32 10.91 -23.91
CA ALA A 109 -9.52 11.48 -22.84
C ALA A 109 -9.21 10.47 -21.73
N ILE A 110 -9.97 9.38 -21.62
CA ILE A 110 -9.66 8.24 -20.73
C ILE A 110 -8.34 7.56 -21.14
N GLY A 111 -7.93 7.66 -22.42
CA GLY A 111 -6.63 7.15 -22.89
C GLY A 111 -5.42 7.96 -22.40
N ASP A 112 -5.62 9.11 -21.76
CA ASP A 112 -4.52 9.91 -21.19
C ASP A 112 -4.11 9.38 -19.81
N ASP A 113 -2.88 8.87 -19.72
CA ASP A 113 -2.27 8.39 -18.47
C ASP A 113 -2.28 9.45 -17.35
N THR A 114 -2.40 10.73 -17.71
CA THR A 114 -2.55 11.84 -16.77
C THR A 114 -3.80 11.70 -15.91
N VAL A 115 -4.90 11.21 -16.49
CA VAL A 115 -6.17 10.98 -15.79
C VAL A 115 -6.03 9.84 -14.79
N LEU A 116 -5.40 8.74 -15.20
CA LEU A 116 -5.10 7.62 -14.31
C LEU A 116 -4.21 8.07 -13.14
N ALA A 117 -3.08 8.73 -13.44
CA ALA A 117 -2.15 9.21 -12.43
C ALA A 117 -2.78 10.19 -11.43
N ALA A 118 -3.59 11.14 -11.91
CA ALA A 118 -4.34 12.05 -11.04
C ALA A 118 -5.30 11.29 -10.12
N THR A 119 -6.03 10.30 -10.66
CA THR A 119 -7.01 9.51 -9.90
C THR A 119 -6.32 8.66 -8.82
N VAL A 120 -5.15 8.07 -9.13
CA VAL A 120 -4.31 7.35 -8.16
C VAL A 120 -3.83 8.28 -7.02
N ILE A 121 -3.44 9.52 -7.34
CA ILE A 121 -3.06 10.52 -6.31
C ILE A 121 -4.27 10.87 -5.42
N LEU A 122 -5.44 11.10 -6.03
CA LEU A 122 -6.67 11.37 -5.29
C LEU A 122 -7.11 10.19 -4.43
N ARG A 123 -6.84 8.96 -4.86
CA ARG A 123 -7.09 7.78 -4.04
C ARG A 123 -6.26 7.79 -2.75
N PHE A 124 -5.00 8.19 -2.82
CA PHE A 124 -4.18 8.29 -1.60
C PHE A 124 -4.68 9.41 -0.67
N LEU A 125 -5.25 10.48 -1.24
CA LEU A 125 -5.92 11.53 -0.45
C LEU A 125 -7.13 10.96 0.30
N GLU A 126 -7.98 10.16 -0.34
CA GLU A 126 -9.11 9.48 0.32
C GLU A 126 -8.64 8.62 1.50
N GLU A 127 -7.54 7.88 1.32
CA GLU A 127 -6.97 7.02 2.37
C GLU A 127 -6.49 7.84 3.57
N MET A 128 -5.88 9.00 3.31
CA MET A 128 -5.50 9.94 4.37
C MET A 128 -6.69 10.58 5.09
N ASP A 129 -7.88 10.61 4.47
CA ASP A 129 -9.09 11.14 5.07
C ASP A 129 -9.88 10.11 5.88
N ILE A 130 -9.58 8.81 5.77
CA ILE A 130 -10.26 7.75 6.54
C ILE A 130 -10.32 8.06 8.05
N PRO A 131 -9.23 8.48 8.73
CA PRO A 131 -9.29 8.79 10.16
C PRO A 131 -10.16 10.01 10.51
N LEU A 132 -10.49 10.87 9.52
CA LEU A 132 -11.33 12.06 9.72
C LEU A 132 -12.80 11.75 9.42
N SER A 133 -13.05 11.06 8.30
CA SER A 133 -14.39 10.74 7.82
C SER A 133 -15.00 9.50 8.49
N GLY A 134 -14.18 8.69 9.17
CA GLY A 134 -14.58 7.44 9.81
C GLY A 134 -14.96 6.32 8.83
N SER A 135 -14.91 6.58 7.53
CA SER A 135 -15.25 5.64 6.47
C SER A 135 -14.46 5.93 5.19
N ASP A 136 -14.22 4.88 4.41
CA ASP A 136 -13.57 4.96 3.11
C ASP A 136 -14.62 4.97 1.99
N LEU A 137 -14.75 6.09 1.28
CA LEU A 137 -15.71 6.26 0.19
C LEU A 137 -15.36 5.48 -1.07
N LYS A 138 -14.06 5.16 -1.28
CA LYS A 138 -13.55 4.38 -2.41
C LYS A 138 -13.91 4.92 -3.80
N GLY A 139 -14.28 6.19 -3.91
CA GLY A 139 -14.69 6.79 -5.17
C GLY A 139 -13.57 6.74 -6.21
N HIS A 140 -12.38 7.20 -5.82
CA HIS A 140 -11.20 7.17 -6.68
C HIS A 140 -10.58 5.78 -6.83
N LEU A 141 -10.85 4.85 -5.90
CA LEU A 141 -10.49 3.44 -6.07
C LEU A 141 -11.27 2.83 -7.24
N TYR A 142 -12.60 2.92 -7.21
CA TYR A 142 -13.45 2.42 -8.29
C TYR A 142 -13.22 3.18 -9.60
N GLY A 143 -12.95 4.49 -9.52
CA GLY A 143 -12.55 5.30 -10.67
C GLY A 143 -11.27 4.78 -11.32
N THR A 144 -10.25 4.49 -10.51
CA THR A 144 -8.97 3.92 -10.99
C THR A 144 -9.18 2.57 -11.68
N GLN A 145 -9.99 1.68 -11.10
CA GLN A 145 -10.33 0.38 -11.70
C GLN A 145 -11.04 0.55 -13.06
N ALA A 146 -12.00 1.46 -13.15
CA ALA A 146 -12.74 1.73 -14.39
C ALA A 146 -11.83 2.29 -15.50
N ILE A 147 -10.88 3.17 -15.15
CA ILE A 147 -9.90 3.72 -16.10
C ILE A 147 -8.96 2.61 -16.58
N LEU A 148 -8.37 1.83 -15.67
CA LEU A 148 -7.46 0.73 -16.01
C LEU A 148 -8.11 -0.30 -16.93
N HIS A 149 -9.34 -0.72 -16.62
CA HIS A 149 -10.08 -1.66 -17.45
C HIS A 149 -10.31 -1.08 -18.86
N SER A 150 -10.73 0.19 -18.94
CA SER A 150 -10.98 0.87 -20.22
C SER A 150 -9.71 1.00 -21.07
N GLN A 151 -8.59 1.38 -20.46
CA GLN A 151 -7.29 1.52 -21.12
C GLN A 151 -6.71 0.16 -21.55
N SER A 152 -6.89 -0.89 -20.74
CA SER A 152 -6.44 -2.25 -21.08
C SER A 152 -7.20 -2.79 -22.30
N GLN A 153 -8.52 -2.60 -22.35
CA GLN A 153 -9.33 -3.00 -23.52
C GLN A 153 -8.91 -2.27 -24.80
N GLN A 154 -8.51 -1.00 -24.73
CA GLN A 154 -8.01 -0.25 -25.88
C GLN A 154 -6.67 -0.80 -26.38
N GLN A 155 -5.79 -1.23 -25.47
CA GLN A 155 -4.50 -1.83 -25.78
C GLN A 155 -4.66 -3.19 -26.48
N ASP A 156 -5.56 -4.05 -26.00
CA ASP A 156 -5.81 -5.37 -26.61
C ASP A 156 -6.37 -5.26 -28.05
N GLN A 157 -7.10 -4.20 -28.35
CA GLN A 157 -7.64 -3.94 -29.69
C GLN A 157 -6.59 -3.39 -30.67
N HIS A 158 -5.56 -2.70 -30.17
CA HIS A 158 -4.46 -2.15 -30.97
C HIS A 158 -3.18 -2.95 -30.69
N THR A 159 -3.08 -4.15 -31.27
CA THR A 159 -2.06 -5.20 -31.05
C THR A 159 -0.59 -4.80 -31.29
N THR A 160 -0.28 -3.51 -31.48
CA THR A 160 1.06 -3.01 -31.83
C THR A 160 1.71 -2.06 -30.82
N HIS A 161 1.00 -1.54 -29.81
CA HIS A 161 1.59 -0.57 -28.88
C HIS A 161 1.84 -1.13 -27.48
N LYS A 162 3.13 -1.19 -27.10
CA LYS A 162 3.55 -1.46 -25.71
C LYS A 162 2.93 -0.40 -24.78
N PRO A 163 2.43 -0.78 -23.59
CA PRO A 163 1.90 0.18 -22.62
C PRO A 163 2.94 1.26 -22.27
N SER A 164 2.50 2.50 -22.08
CA SER A 164 3.41 3.60 -21.74
C SER A 164 4.08 3.34 -20.36
N ALA A 165 5.26 3.92 -20.14
CA ALA A 165 5.96 3.78 -18.86
C ALA A 165 5.17 4.43 -17.69
N LEU A 166 4.50 5.56 -17.94
CA LEU A 166 3.67 6.22 -16.94
C LEU A 166 2.43 5.39 -16.60
N TRP A 167 1.78 4.81 -17.61
CA TRP A 167 0.66 3.91 -17.41
C TRP A 167 1.07 2.75 -16.50
N GLN A 168 2.20 2.09 -16.80
CA GLN A 168 2.70 0.98 -16.00
C GLN A 168 3.00 1.39 -14.55
N ALA A 169 3.61 2.56 -14.34
CA ALA A 169 3.88 3.08 -12.99
C ALA A 169 2.58 3.38 -12.23
N ALA A 170 1.59 3.98 -12.88
CA ALA A 170 0.30 4.27 -12.27
C ALA A 170 -0.50 2.98 -11.98
N SER A 171 -0.44 1.97 -12.85
CA SER A 171 -1.01 0.64 -12.61
C SER A 171 -0.37 -0.07 -11.41
N ARG A 172 0.96 0.05 -11.24
CA ARG A 172 1.66 -0.46 -10.05
C ARG A 172 1.13 0.21 -8.78
N ALA A 173 1.14 1.54 -8.76
CA ALA A 173 0.64 2.33 -7.64
C ALA A 173 -0.83 1.99 -7.31
N ALA A 174 -1.69 1.84 -8.32
CA ALA A 174 -3.08 1.43 -8.16
C ALA A 174 -3.21 0.04 -7.52
N PHE A 175 -2.41 -0.93 -7.97
CA PHE A 175 -2.40 -2.27 -7.38
C PHE A 175 -1.96 -2.24 -5.91
N HIS A 176 -1.00 -1.40 -5.53
CA HIS A 176 -0.64 -1.22 -4.12
C HIS A 176 -1.79 -0.65 -3.27
N GLN A 177 -2.56 0.29 -3.80
CA GLN A 177 -3.76 0.80 -3.13
C GLN A 177 -4.85 -0.27 -3.00
N GLU A 178 -4.98 -1.15 -3.99
CA GLU A 178 -5.89 -2.29 -3.91
C GLU A 178 -5.48 -3.26 -2.81
N VAL A 179 -4.18 -3.56 -2.70
CA VAL A 179 -3.61 -4.39 -1.63
C VAL A 179 -3.87 -3.77 -0.25
N TYR A 180 -3.71 -2.44 -0.10
CA TYR A 180 -4.08 -1.70 1.12
C TYR A 180 -5.55 -1.91 1.47
N ASN A 181 -6.43 -1.73 0.48
CA ASN A 181 -7.88 -1.87 0.65
C ASN A 181 -8.29 -3.31 1.01
N ALA A 182 -7.69 -4.31 0.36
CA ALA A 182 -7.92 -5.73 0.61
C ALA A 182 -7.64 -6.12 2.06
N ILE A 183 -6.51 -5.68 2.61
CA ILE A 183 -6.19 -5.86 4.03
C ILE A 183 -7.21 -5.13 4.90
N SER A 184 -7.41 -3.83 4.68
CA SER A 184 -8.21 -2.98 5.56
C SER A 184 -9.67 -3.42 5.65
N CYS A 185 -10.20 -4.01 4.58
CA CYS A 185 -11.57 -4.46 4.50
C CYS A 185 -11.75 -5.98 4.62
N HIS A 186 -10.65 -6.74 4.74
CA HIS A 186 -10.65 -8.21 4.73
C HIS A 186 -11.41 -8.76 3.52
N GLN A 187 -11.01 -8.32 2.33
CA GLN A 187 -11.60 -8.70 1.05
C GLN A 187 -10.49 -9.11 0.07
N PRO A 188 -10.80 -9.91 -0.97
CA PRO A 188 -9.85 -10.19 -2.04
C PRO A 188 -9.40 -8.88 -2.71
N ALA A 189 -8.11 -8.80 -3.03
CA ALA A 189 -7.61 -7.73 -3.90
C ALA A 189 -8.25 -7.86 -5.30
N ARG A 190 -8.83 -6.77 -5.80
CA ARG A 190 -9.45 -6.74 -7.13
C ARG A 190 -8.48 -6.19 -8.18
N GLY A 191 -8.11 -7.01 -9.14
CA GLY A 191 -7.36 -6.54 -10.31
C GLY A 191 -6.14 -7.40 -10.62
N CYS A 192 -5.77 -7.38 -11.90
CA CYS A 192 -4.65 -8.15 -12.42
C CYS A 192 -3.35 -7.47 -11.96
N ALA A 193 -2.49 -8.20 -11.26
CA ALA A 193 -1.09 -7.87 -11.20
C ALA A 193 -0.59 -7.80 -12.65
N VAL A 194 -0.35 -6.60 -13.17
CA VAL A 194 0.19 -6.45 -14.52
C VAL A 194 1.50 -7.24 -14.52
N ALA A 195 1.58 -8.28 -15.36
CA ALA A 195 2.75 -9.13 -15.43
C ALA A 195 3.94 -8.26 -15.86
N PHE A 196 4.87 -8.00 -14.94
CA PHE A 196 6.00 -7.13 -15.22
C PHE A 196 7.15 -7.96 -15.76
N ALA A 197 7.32 -7.95 -17.08
CA ALA A 197 8.58 -8.33 -17.69
C ALA A 197 9.66 -7.31 -17.27
N SER A 198 10.69 -7.76 -16.58
CA SER A 198 11.91 -6.96 -16.37
C SER A 198 12.48 -6.63 -17.76
N THR A 199 12.30 -5.39 -18.22
CA THR A 199 12.90 -4.95 -19.49
C THR A 199 14.24 -4.25 -19.30
N GLY A 200 14.73 -4.19 -18.06
CA GLY A 200 15.96 -3.49 -17.71
C GLY A 200 17.18 -4.40 -17.72
N GLU A 201 18.26 -3.91 -18.32
CA GLU A 201 19.61 -4.49 -18.25
C GLU A 201 20.32 -4.12 -16.94
N HIS A 202 19.82 -3.11 -16.20
CA HIS A 202 20.47 -2.60 -14.99
C HIS A 202 20.08 -3.43 -13.75
N PRO A 203 21.03 -3.74 -12.82
CA PRO A 203 20.74 -4.51 -11.62
C PRO A 203 19.57 -3.98 -10.77
N ALA A 204 19.43 -2.66 -10.66
CA ALA A 204 18.29 -2.05 -9.95
C ALA A 204 16.92 -2.34 -10.57
N ASP A 205 16.85 -2.54 -11.91
CA ASP A 205 15.61 -2.92 -12.58
C ASP A 205 15.25 -4.38 -12.26
N LEU A 206 16.26 -5.22 -12.10
CA LEU A 206 16.09 -6.60 -11.66
C LEU A 206 15.58 -6.64 -10.21
N ASP A 207 16.21 -5.89 -9.29
CA ASP A 207 15.81 -5.85 -7.88
C ASP A 207 14.39 -5.32 -7.71
N ALA A 208 14.03 -4.24 -8.42
CA ALA A 208 12.67 -3.74 -8.41
C ALA A 208 11.66 -4.74 -8.99
N ALA A 209 12.04 -5.52 -10.01
CA ALA A 209 11.20 -6.61 -10.52
C ALA A 209 10.99 -7.72 -9.47
N TRP A 210 11.99 -8.04 -8.65
CA TRP A 210 11.83 -8.95 -7.49
C TRP A 210 10.88 -8.38 -6.44
N THR A 211 10.94 -7.08 -6.17
CA THR A 211 9.98 -6.41 -5.28
C THR A 211 8.57 -6.41 -5.86
N CYS A 212 8.40 -6.13 -7.15
CA CYS A 212 7.10 -6.27 -7.84
C CYS A 212 6.54 -7.68 -7.66
N ARG A 213 7.36 -8.72 -7.88
CA ARG A 213 6.95 -10.12 -7.67
C ARG A 213 6.50 -10.40 -6.24
N ALA A 214 7.19 -9.86 -5.23
CA ALA A 214 6.78 -10.00 -3.83
C ALA A 214 5.39 -9.41 -3.58
N VAL A 215 5.10 -8.24 -4.16
CA VAL A 215 3.81 -7.55 -4.01
C VAL A 215 2.71 -8.31 -4.75
N THR A 216 2.99 -8.77 -5.97
CA THR A 216 2.06 -9.61 -6.75
C THR A 216 1.70 -10.87 -6.00
N HIS A 217 2.72 -11.60 -5.52
CA HIS A 217 2.52 -12.81 -4.73
C HIS A 217 1.68 -12.52 -3.47
N PHE A 218 1.91 -11.39 -2.79
CA PHE A 218 1.06 -10.99 -1.67
C PHE A 218 -0.40 -10.71 -2.08
N GLY A 219 -0.62 -10.12 -3.24
CA GLY A 219 -1.97 -9.98 -3.82
C GLY A 219 -2.64 -11.33 -4.08
N ASP A 220 -1.90 -12.32 -4.58
CA ASP A 220 -2.41 -13.68 -4.80
C ASP A 220 -2.77 -14.37 -3.47
N VAL A 221 -1.94 -14.20 -2.44
CA VAL A 221 -2.21 -14.69 -1.08
C VAL A 221 -3.46 -14.03 -0.49
N LEU A 222 -3.63 -12.72 -0.65
CA LEU A 222 -4.86 -12.02 -0.25
C LEU A 222 -6.09 -12.56 -0.99
N GLY A 223 -5.95 -12.79 -2.30
CA GLY A 223 -6.98 -13.40 -3.14
C GLY A 223 -7.37 -14.80 -2.66
N PHE A 224 -6.42 -15.61 -2.24
CA PHE A 224 -6.68 -16.92 -1.66
C PHE A 224 -7.34 -16.82 -0.28
N VAL A 225 -6.77 -16.05 0.67
CA VAL A 225 -7.23 -16.02 2.06
C VAL A 225 -8.62 -15.40 2.20
N PHE A 226 -8.93 -14.36 1.41
CA PHE A 226 -10.22 -13.67 1.48
C PHE A 226 -11.19 -14.05 0.36
N GLY A 227 -10.78 -14.88 -0.60
CA GLY A 227 -11.56 -15.20 -1.80
C GLY A 227 -12.17 -16.59 -1.84
N VAL A 228 -12.70 -16.95 -3.00
CA VAL A 228 -13.48 -18.18 -3.21
C VAL A 228 -12.62 -19.46 -3.24
N GLN A 229 -11.32 -19.34 -3.51
CA GLN A 229 -10.37 -20.46 -3.50
C GLN A 229 -9.91 -20.81 -2.09
N ARG A 230 -10.38 -20.10 -1.06
CA ARG A 230 -10.03 -20.36 0.33
C ARG A 230 -10.36 -21.81 0.70
N GLY A 231 -9.39 -22.52 1.26
CA GLY A 231 -9.54 -23.93 1.63
C GLY A 231 -9.02 -24.91 0.57
N ASP A 232 -8.70 -24.44 -0.64
CA ASP A 232 -8.05 -25.27 -1.66
C ASP A 232 -6.61 -25.60 -1.22
N ILE A 233 -6.41 -26.86 -0.83
CA ILE A 233 -5.13 -27.39 -0.35
C ILE A 233 -4.05 -27.29 -1.42
N LYS A 234 -4.39 -27.52 -2.70
CA LYS A 234 -3.41 -27.48 -3.78
C LYS A 234 -2.94 -26.04 -4.00
N ARG A 235 -3.88 -25.09 -4.11
CA ARG A 235 -3.54 -23.68 -4.28
C ARG A 235 -2.78 -23.13 -3.08
N PHE A 236 -3.13 -23.55 -1.87
CA PHE A 236 -2.38 -23.22 -0.66
C PHE A 236 -0.92 -23.68 -0.74
N ALA A 237 -0.68 -24.95 -1.11
CA ALA A 237 0.66 -25.50 -1.24
C ALA A 237 1.49 -24.76 -2.32
N GLU A 238 0.87 -24.40 -3.44
CA GLU A 238 1.50 -23.59 -4.49
C GLU A 238 1.93 -22.22 -3.94
N LEU A 239 1.07 -21.51 -3.22
CA LEU A 239 1.40 -20.21 -2.64
C LEU A 239 2.51 -20.29 -1.58
N VAL A 240 2.50 -21.32 -0.73
CA VAL A 240 3.57 -21.58 0.24
C VAL A 240 4.90 -21.81 -0.48
N GLU A 241 4.88 -22.59 -1.55
CA GLU A 241 6.06 -22.88 -2.35
C GLU A 241 6.57 -21.64 -3.10
N GLU A 242 5.69 -20.85 -3.72
CA GLU A 242 6.03 -19.57 -4.35
C GLU A 242 6.69 -18.60 -3.36
N ASN A 243 6.13 -18.48 -2.14
CA ASN A 243 6.69 -17.63 -1.08
C ASN A 243 8.10 -18.09 -0.68
N ARG A 244 8.30 -19.41 -0.56
CA ARG A 244 9.60 -20.02 -0.24
C ARG A 244 10.60 -19.84 -1.38
N ALA A 245 10.19 -20.09 -2.62
CA ALA A 245 11.01 -19.98 -3.80
C ALA A 245 11.54 -18.54 -3.96
N TRP A 246 10.70 -17.53 -3.73
CA TRP A 246 11.14 -16.13 -3.74
C TRP A 246 12.29 -15.88 -2.76
N GLN A 247 12.23 -16.48 -1.55
CA GLN A 247 13.28 -16.28 -0.54
C GLN A 247 14.62 -16.91 -0.93
N VAL A 248 14.60 -18.01 -1.69
CA VAL A 248 15.79 -18.76 -2.12
C VAL A 248 16.38 -18.20 -3.40
N GLU A 249 15.54 -17.79 -4.34
CA GLU A 249 15.95 -17.43 -5.70
C GLU A 249 16.30 -15.94 -5.87
N ARG A 250 15.89 -15.07 -4.94
CA ARG A 250 16.20 -13.64 -5.03
C ARG A 250 17.72 -13.40 -5.08
N PRO A 251 18.19 -12.39 -5.81
CA PRO A 251 19.59 -12.05 -5.84
C PRO A 251 20.03 -11.47 -4.49
N ALA A 252 21.31 -11.68 -4.17
CA ALA A 252 21.93 -11.21 -2.92
C ALA A 252 21.91 -9.68 -2.76
N SER A 253 21.66 -8.92 -3.83
CA SER A 253 21.44 -7.47 -3.79
C SER A 253 20.23 -7.06 -2.93
N LEU A 254 19.24 -7.95 -2.75
CA LEU A 254 18.10 -7.70 -1.86
C LEU A 254 18.39 -8.01 -0.39
N ASP A 255 19.55 -8.59 -0.05
CA ASP A 255 19.89 -8.88 1.33
C ASP A 255 20.22 -7.59 2.11
N PRO A 256 19.94 -7.55 3.42
CA PRO A 256 20.28 -6.40 4.23
C PRO A 256 21.80 -6.21 4.29
N TYR A 257 22.27 -4.96 4.18
CA TYR A 257 23.70 -4.65 4.36
C TYR A 257 24.12 -4.66 5.84
N PHE A 258 23.14 -4.64 6.75
CA PHE A 258 23.34 -4.74 8.19
C PHE A 258 22.22 -5.54 8.84
N ALA A 259 22.57 -6.49 9.70
CA ALA A 259 21.61 -7.28 10.46
C ALA A 259 22.09 -7.47 11.90
N ARG A 260 21.19 -7.20 12.85
CA ARG A 260 21.37 -7.48 14.27
C ARG A 260 20.07 -8.05 14.85
N ALA A 261 20.16 -9.21 15.46
CA ALA A 261 19.02 -9.87 16.10
C ALA A 261 18.49 -9.05 17.29
N ARG A 262 17.21 -9.24 17.62
CA ARG A 262 16.61 -8.66 18.83
C ARG A 262 17.35 -9.14 20.09
N GLN A 263 17.41 -8.31 21.12
CA GLN A 263 17.93 -8.70 22.42
C GLN A 263 16.75 -8.90 23.37
N LEU A 264 16.63 -10.08 23.96
CA LEU A 264 15.49 -10.45 24.83
C LEU A 264 15.50 -9.69 26.17
N ASP A 265 16.66 -9.19 26.60
CA ASP A 265 16.91 -8.74 27.98
C ASP A 265 17.08 -7.22 28.10
N GLY A 266 16.97 -6.47 26.99
CA GLY A 266 17.15 -5.02 26.97
C GLY A 266 15.82 -4.28 26.79
N GLU A 267 15.47 -3.39 27.72
CA GLU A 267 14.26 -2.53 27.66
C GLU A 267 14.11 -1.74 26.36
N PHE A 268 15.19 -1.60 25.57
CA PHE A 268 15.24 -0.76 24.37
C PHE A 268 15.46 -1.50 23.03
N ASN A 269 15.52 -2.85 22.99
CA ASN A 269 15.83 -3.62 21.77
C ASN A 269 14.83 -4.78 21.48
N ALA A 270 13.52 -4.49 21.56
CA ALA A 270 12.45 -5.47 21.30
C ALA A 270 12.36 -5.96 19.84
N PHE A 271 12.99 -5.26 18.90
CA PHE A 271 12.93 -5.50 17.46
C PHE A 271 14.32 -5.81 16.88
N PRO A 272 14.42 -6.63 15.81
CA PRO A 272 15.66 -6.77 15.06
C PRO A 272 16.00 -5.47 14.32
N ASP A 273 17.29 -5.22 14.09
CA ASP A 273 17.80 -4.10 13.31
C ASP A 273 18.30 -4.62 11.96
N LEU A 274 17.51 -4.41 10.92
CA LEU A 274 17.75 -4.88 9.54
C LEU A 274 17.74 -3.67 8.62
N ARG A 275 18.87 -3.39 7.95
CA ARG A 275 19.02 -2.20 7.11
C ARG A 275 19.28 -2.55 5.66
N PHE A 276 18.62 -1.86 4.76
CA PHE A 276 18.64 -2.11 3.32
C PHE A 276 19.04 -0.85 2.55
N LEU A 277 19.64 -1.04 1.37
CA LEU A 277 20.23 0.06 0.60
C LEU A 277 19.20 1.02 0.00
N MET A 278 18.08 0.49 -0.51
CA MET A 278 17.09 1.23 -1.29
C MET A 278 15.68 0.84 -0.84
N ILE A 279 14.71 1.70 -1.13
CA ILE A 279 13.33 1.50 -0.72
C ILE A 279 12.74 0.17 -1.20
N TRP A 280 13.00 -0.28 -2.44
CA TRP A 280 12.50 -1.56 -2.94
C TRP A 280 13.12 -2.77 -2.23
N HIS A 281 14.38 -2.67 -1.76
CA HIS A 281 15.01 -3.69 -0.91
C HIS A 281 14.37 -3.77 0.49
N VAL A 282 13.82 -2.65 0.99
CA VAL A 282 13.02 -2.63 2.22
C VAL A 282 11.65 -3.26 1.98
N MET A 283 10.97 -2.88 0.90
CA MET A 283 9.57 -3.27 0.67
C MET A 283 9.41 -4.75 0.29
N ALA A 284 10.37 -5.31 -0.46
CA ALA A 284 10.35 -6.72 -0.87
C ALA A 284 10.16 -7.71 0.29
N PRO A 285 11.06 -7.74 1.31
CA PRO A 285 10.90 -8.65 2.44
C PRO A 285 9.65 -8.36 3.27
N LEU A 286 9.18 -7.10 3.34
CA LEU A 286 7.94 -6.79 4.08
C LEU A 286 6.73 -7.52 3.47
N TYR A 287 6.58 -7.49 2.13
CA TYR A 287 5.48 -8.16 1.46
C TYR A 287 5.57 -9.68 1.53
N ILE A 288 6.77 -10.26 1.47
CA ILE A 288 6.98 -11.71 1.62
C ILE A 288 6.70 -12.19 3.04
N ILE A 289 7.10 -11.41 4.05
CA ILE A 289 6.77 -11.70 5.44
C ILE A 289 5.26 -11.59 5.67
N LEU A 290 4.60 -10.59 5.09
CA LEU A 290 3.15 -10.46 5.14
C LEU A 290 2.41 -11.62 4.46
N SER A 291 2.88 -12.07 3.29
CA SER A 291 2.39 -13.27 2.62
C SER A 291 2.50 -14.48 3.55
N HIS A 292 3.65 -14.67 4.18
CA HIS A 292 3.84 -15.79 5.09
C HIS A 292 2.93 -15.71 6.33
N ILE A 293 2.75 -14.53 6.93
CA ILE A 293 1.78 -14.33 8.02
C ILE A 293 0.38 -14.76 7.56
N LEU A 294 -0.07 -14.31 6.39
CA LEU A 294 -1.40 -14.68 5.88
C LEU A 294 -1.54 -16.17 5.58
N LEU A 295 -0.50 -16.81 5.05
CA LEU A 295 -0.50 -18.26 4.79
C LEU A 295 -0.57 -19.05 6.10
N LEU A 296 0.18 -18.64 7.13
CA LEU A 296 0.09 -19.23 8.47
C LEU A 296 -1.32 -19.08 9.09
N LEU A 297 -1.95 -17.92 8.89
CA LEU A 297 -3.29 -17.63 9.41
C LEU A 297 -4.41 -18.27 8.57
N GLY A 298 -4.13 -18.52 7.29
CA GLY A 298 -5.05 -19.04 6.28
C GLY A 298 -4.89 -20.53 5.99
N ASP A 299 -4.07 -21.25 6.77
CA ASP A 299 -3.77 -22.66 6.57
C ASP A 299 -5.05 -23.52 6.59
N PRO A 300 -5.40 -24.20 5.49
CA PRO A 300 -6.60 -25.03 5.39
C PRO A 300 -6.54 -26.30 6.24
N HIS A 301 -5.36 -26.69 6.73
CA HIS A 301 -5.17 -27.85 7.59
C HIS A 301 -5.44 -27.56 9.06
N LEU A 302 -5.48 -26.29 9.46
CA LEU A 302 -5.71 -25.86 10.84
C LEU A 302 -7.18 -25.45 11.07
N PRO A 303 -7.70 -25.57 12.31
CA PRO A 303 -9.00 -25.01 12.67
C PRO A 303 -9.06 -23.52 12.36
N ARG A 304 -10.19 -23.04 11.82
CA ARG A 304 -10.37 -21.66 11.34
C ARG A 304 -10.07 -20.64 12.45
N MET A 305 -8.90 -20.02 12.41
CA MET A 305 -8.55 -18.94 13.33
C MET A 305 -9.37 -17.67 13.04
N GLY A 306 -9.96 -17.09 14.08
CA GLY A 306 -10.44 -15.69 14.15
C GLY A 306 -11.69 -15.28 13.34
N ILE A 307 -11.89 -15.79 12.12
CA ILE A 307 -12.90 -15.23 11.20
C ILE A 307 -14.34 -15.59 11.60
N GLU A 308 -14.60 -16.83 12.01
CA GLU A 308 -15.95 -17.22 12.47
C GLU A 308 -16.32 -16.61 13.82
N ASN A 309 -15.35 -16.36 14.70
CA ASN A 309 -15.61 -15.74 15.99
C ASN A 309 -16.06 -14.28 15.82
N GLN A 310 -15.45 -13.50 14.91
CA GLN A 310 -15.86 -12.11 14.69
C GLN A 310 -17.19 -11.96 13.95
N GLN A 311 -17.51 -12.84 12.99
CA GLN A 311 -18.84 -12.87 12.36
C GLN A 311 -19.92 -13.23 13.39
N LYS A 312 -19.66 -14.23 14.25
CA LYS A 312 -20.55 -14.59 15.35
C LYS A 312 -20.67 -13.48 16.40
N LEU A 313 -19.59 -12.77 16.74
CA LEU A 313 -19.60 -11.60 17.63
C LEU A 313 -20.47 -10.46 17.08
N ARG A 314 -20.37 -10.17 15.77
CA ARG A 314 -21.25 -9.18 15.10
C ARG A 314 -22.71 -9.63 15.07
N GLU A 315 -22.99 -10.93 14.92
CA GLU A 315 -24.34 -11.49 14.98
C GLU A 315 -24.90 -11.53 16.41
N THR A 316 -24.06 -11.68 17.43
CA THR A 316 -24.48 -11.65 18.84
C THR A 316 -24.75 -10.24 19.35
N ASP A 317 -23.96 -9.23 18.96
CA ASP A 317 -24.22 -7.82 19.33
C ASP A 317 -25.55 -7.27 18.78
N VAL A 318 -26.03 -7.82 17.65
CA VAL A 318 -27.34 -7.47 17.07
C VAL A 318 -28.49 -8.23 17.74
N SER A 319 -28.20 -9.36 18.39
CA SER A 319 -29.20 -10.27 18.95
C SER A 319 -29.32 -10.21 20.48
N SER A 320 -28.37 -9.60 21.20
CA SER A 320 -28.37 -9.54 22.66
C SER A 320 -28.98 -8.23 23.20
N THR A 321 -30.26 -8.03 22.93
CA THR A 321 -31.14 -7.33 23.89
C THR A 321 -31.90 -8.39 24.67
N SER A 322 -31.62 -8.46 25.96
CA SER A 322 -32.05 -9.47 26.95
C SER A 322 -31.20 -10.73 26.98
N LEU A 323 -30.52 -10.98 28.11
CA LEU A 323 -30.30 -12.32 28.65
C LEU A 323 -29.90 -12.24 30.13
N SER A 324 -30.41 -13.23 30.86
CA SER A 324 -30.40 -13.44 32.31
C SER A 324 -29.02 -13.81 32.89
N PRO A 325 -28.73 -13.56 34.19
CA PRO A 325 -27.42 -13.79 34.80
C PRO A 325 -26.92 -15.25 34.86
N ASP A 326 -27.76 -16.25 34.59
CA ASP A 326 -27.44 -17.67 34.79
C ASP A 326 -27.27 -18.48 33.48
N ALA A 327 -27.08 -17.81 32.33
CA ALA A 327 -26.86 -18.52 31.07
C ALA A 327 -25.46 -19.15 31.01
N LEU A 328 -25.41 -20.48 30.94
CA LEU A 328 -24.18 -21.23 30.64
C LEU A 328 -23.53 -20.69 29.34
N PRO A 329 -22.19 -20.62 29.25
CA PRO A 329 -21.53 -20.13 28.06
C PRO A 329 -21.93 -20.93 26.82
N PRO A 330 -22.09 -20.27 25.65
CA PRO A 330 -22.53 -20.92 24.43
C PRO A 330 -21.62 -22.07 24.02
N LEU A 331 -22.22 -23.08 23.36
CA LEU A 331 -21.63 -24.39 23.07
C LEU A 331 -20.26 -24.35 22.36
N TRP A 332 -19.97 -23.29 21.60
CA TRP A 332 -18.69 -23.10 20.93
C TRP A 332 -17.54 -22.72 21.89
N LEU A 333 -17.83 -22.00 22.98
CA LEU A 333 -16.86 -21.73 24.04
C LEU A 333 -16.48 -23.02 24.78
N ARG A 334 -17.41 -23.97 24.85
CA ARG A 334 -17.19 -25.33 25.39
C ARG A 334 -16.55 -26.27 24.37
N ALA A 335 -16.65 -25.97 23.07
CA ALA A 335 -15.99 -26.70 22.00
C ALA A 335 -14.52 -26.31 21.83
N ALA A 336 -14.15 -25.06 22.13
CA ALA A 336 -12.74 -24.64 22.24
C ALA A 336 -11.94 -25.43 23.30
N ALA A 337 -12.63 -26.07 24.26
CA ALA A 337 -12.03 -26.96 25.24
C ALA A 337 -11.84 -28.41 24.75
N LYS A 338 -12.23 -28.74 23.50
CA LYS A 338 -12.03 -30.07 22.87
C LYS A 338 -10.87 -30.07 21.86
N THR A 339 -9.97 -29.11 21.93
CA THR A 339 -8.75 -29.10 21.10
C THR A 339 -7.77 -30.12 21.68
N THR A 340 -7.29 -31.06 20.88
CA THR A 340 -6.25 -32.01 21.30
C THR A 340 -4.98 -31.26 21.70
N ASN A 341 -4.16 -31.81 22.62
CA ASN A 341 -2.88 -31.20 23.00
C ASN A 341 -1.99 -30.87 21.79
N SER A 342 -2.07 -31.66 20.70
CA SER A 342 -1.36 -31.41 19.45
C SER A 342 -1.89 -30.19 18.68
N GLY A 343 -3.21 -29.95 18.67
CA GLY A 343 -3.82 -28.78 18.04
C GLY A 343 -3.53 -27.49 18.80
N ILE A 344 -3.51 -27.55 20.13
CA ILE A 344 -3.13 -26.40 20.98
C ILE A 344 -1.66 -26.04 20.78
N GLN A 345 -0.77 -27.03 20.74
CA GLN A 345 0.67 -26.81 20.51
C GLN A 345 0.95 -26.22 19.12
N SER A 346 0.24 -26.69 18.09
CA SER A 346 0.33 -26.15 16.72
C SER A 346 -0.14 -24.69 16.64
N ASP A 347 -1.23 -24.34 17.33
CA ASP A 347 -1.75 -22.96 17.37
C ASP A 347 -0.77 -22.01 18.09
N ILE A 348 -0.18 -22.45 19.22
CA ILE A 348 0.84 -21.68 19.94
C ILE A 348 2.08 -21.43 19.05
N GLN A 349 2.56 -22.46 18.34
CA GLN A 349 3.68 -22.32 17.41
C GLN A 349 3.38 -21.32 16.28
N THR A 350 2.20 -21.40 15.69
CA THR A 350 1.75 -20.46 14.65
C THR A 350 1.70 -19.03 15.19
N GLN A 351 1.11 -18.82 16.38
CA GLN A 351 1.05 -17.50 17.00
C GLN A 351 2.44 -16.93 17.30
N ASP A 352 3.38 -17.73 17.79
CA ASP A 352 4.74 -17.30 18.06
C ASP A 352 5.49 -16.94 16.78
N MET A 353 5.30 -17.72 15.71
CA MET A 353 5.83 -17.38 14.39
C MET A 353 5.23 -16.06 13.88
N VAL A 354 3.92 -15.86 13.96
CA VAL A 354 3.27 -14.62 13.54
C VAL A 354 3.79 -13.42 14.35
N ARG A 355 3.92 -13.55 15.68
CA ARG A 355 4.52 -12.50 16.53
C ARG A 355 5.96 -12.18 16.12
N SER A 356 6.76 -13.20 15.81
CA SER A 356 8.15 -13.02 15.35
C SER A 356 8.20 -12.25 14.02
N HIS A 357 7.32 -12.59 13.07
CA HIS A 357 7.22 -11.90 11.80
C HIS A 357 6.77 -10.45 11.97
N VAL A 358 5.75 -10.16 12.80
CA VAL A 358 5.32 -8.78 13.06
C VAL A 358 6.43 -7.94 13.70
N ARG A 359 7.17 -8.50 14.67
CA ARG A 359 8.36 -7.82 15.22
C ARG A 359 9.42 -7.55 14.15
N THR A 360 9.61 -8.48 13.22
CA THR A 360 10.55 -8.31 12.10
C THR A 360 10.09 -7.18 11.17
N LEU A 361 8.80 -7.12 10.82
CA LEU A 361 8.24 -6.02 10.03
C LEU A 361 8.43 -4.65 10.71
N CYS A 362 8.17 -4.58 12.03
CA CYS A 362 8.44 -3.37 12.82
C CYS A 362 9.92 -3.02 12.87
N GLY A 363 10.80 -4.01 13.04
CA GLY A 363 12.25 -3.82 13.02
C GLY A 363 12.75 -3.27 11.69
N ILE A 364 12.28 -3.83 10.57
CA ILE A 364 12.59 -3.34 9.22
C ILE A 364 12.10 -1.89 9.06
N SER A 365 10.87 -1.56 9.47
CA SER A 365 10.35 -0.20 9.30
C SER A 365 11.09 0.85 10.15
N ILE A 366 11.43 0.52 11.40
CA ILE A 366 12.19 1.41 12.30
C ILE A 366 13.63 1.61 11.81
N SER A 367 14.27 0.55 11.31
CA SER A 367 15.68 0.57 10.91
C SER A 367 15.93 1.28 9.57
N ASN A 368 14.87 1.55 8.79
CA ASN A 368 14.96 2.14 7.45
C ASN A 368 14.09 3.42 7.34
N PRO A 369 14.45 4.53 8.02
CA PRO A 369 13.68 5.77 8.01
C PRO A 369 13.58 6.43 6.62
N HIS A 370 14.45 6.06 5.69
CA HIS A 370 14.43 6.51 4.29
C HIS A 370 13.31 5.85 3.46
N ALA A 371 12.62 4.85 4.02
CA ALA A 371 11.51 4.12 3.40
C ALA A 371 10.20 4.31 4.18
N PRO A 372 9.59 5.52 4.23
CA PRO A 372 8.34 5.76 4.95
C PRO A 372 7.20 4.76 4.68
N PRO A 373 6.98 4.24 3.44
CA PRO A 373 5.96 3.23 3.19
C PRO A 373 6.07 1.97 4.04
N ALA A 374 7.27 1.63 4.53
CA ALA A 374 7.51 0.47 5.38
C ALA A 374 6.73 0.55 6.71
N SER A 375 6.54 1.75 7.27
CA SER A 375 5.81 1.93 8.52
C SER A 375 4.32 1.65 8.33
N ILE A 376 3.74 2.04 7.19
CA ILE A 376 2.36 1.72 6.83
C ILE A 376 2.17 0.20 6.72
N VAL A 377 3.09 -0.49 6.04
CA VAL A 377 3.04 -1.95 5.88
C VAL A 377 3.18 -2.69 7.21
N ALA A 378 4.05 -2.22 8.12
CA ALA A 378 4.14 -2.76 9.47
C ALA A 378 2.83 -2.55 10.26
N CYS A 379 2.23 -1.36 10.18
CA CYS A 379 0.92 -1.08 10.80
C CYS A 379 -0.20 -1.95 10.24
N MET A 380 -0.21 -2.21 8.94
CA MET A 380 -1.15 -3.16 8.32
C MET A 380 -1.01 -4.56 8.90
N ALA A 381 0.21 -5.05 9.07
CA ALA A 381 0.47 -6.37 9.64
C ALA A 381 -0.09 -6.50 11.06
N ILE A 382 0.11 -5.47 11.89
CA ILE A 382 -0.44 -5.41 13.24
C ILE A 382 -1.98 -5.45 13.17
N SER A 383 -2.60 -4.61 12.34
CA SER A 383 -4.06 -4.56 12.18
C SER A 383 -4.64 -5.88 11.69
N LEU A 384 -3.99 -6.50 10.70
CA LEU A 384 -4.34 -7.81 10.19
C LEU A 384 -4.26 -8.89 11.27
N CYS A 385 -3.18 -8.93 12.04
CA CYS A 385 -3.04 -9.93 13.09
C CYS A 385 -4.06 -9.73 14.24
N LYS A 386 -4.43 -8.48 14.57
CA LYS A 386 -5.54 -8.20 15.51
C LYS A 386 -6.87 -8.80 15.04
N TYR A 387 -7.10 -8.83 13.72
CA TYR A 387 -8.31 -9.41 13.16
C TYR A 387 -8.37 -10.93 13.38
N PHE A 388 -7.25 -11.63 13.22
CA PHE A 388 -7.19 -13.08 13.41
C PHE A 388 -6.96 -13.52 14.85
N LEU A 389 -6.31 -12.71 15.68
CA LEU A 389 -5.82 -13.06 17.02
C LEU A 389 -6.33 -12.07 18.09
N ALA A 390 -7.31 -12.49 18.89
CA ALA A 390 -8.02 -11.64 19.83
C ALA A 390 -7.14 -11.03 20.96
N SER A 391 -6.04 -11.69 21.37
CA SER A 391 -5.13 -11.21 22.43
C SER A 391 -3.76 -10.73 21.91
N PHE A 392 -3.66 -10.37 20.63
CA PHE A 392 -2.36 -10.11 19.99
C PHE A 392 -1.61 -8.89 20.55
N ILE A 393 -2.33 -7.83 20.93
CA ILE A 393 -1.72 -6.54 21.31
C ILE A 393 -1.02 -6.58 22.66
N THR A 394 -1.53 -7.35 23.62
CA THR A 394 -1.01 -7.35 25.00
C THR A 394 0.38 -7.96 25.14
N THR A 395 0.97 -8.49 24.05
CA THR A 395 2.24 -9.23 24.05
C THR A 395 3.25 -8.77 22.98
N ILE A 396 2.92 -7.74 22.18
CA ILE A 396 3.85 -7.07 21.25
C ILE A 396 4.35 -5.80 21.90
#